data_AF-A0A7S1K029-F1
#
_entry.id   AF-A0A7S1K029-F1
#
_cell.length_a   1.000
_cell.length_b   1.000
_cell.length_c   1.000
_cell.angle_alpha   90.00
_cell.angle_beta   90.00
_cell.angle_gamma   90.00
#
_symmetry.space_group_name_H-M   'P 1'
#
loop_
_entity.id
_entity.type
_entity.pdbx_description
1 polymer ?
#
loop_
_entity_poly.entity_id
_entity_poly.type
_entity_poly.pdbx_seq_one_letter_code
_entity_poly.pdbx_strand_id
1 'polypeptide(L)'
;ADEHQPLICCDDHQAHSHEDRADKGGDTVIETQQEGTVESPAAPQEADQDMHEGDTSPIAMPVESDELQRIADATQKYVETLRQRLVLQGRSGGLEGVMREGWVLLRKLISNVQQSPYDDKYRRLRRSNRVLSEKVFSLPGFEDVLRSVGFEKESDDALVLRTVDPVKLQLAKEVLDSLIEGHT
;
A
#
# COMPACT_ATOMS: atom_id res chain seq x y z
N ALA A 1 -18.24 -18.93 64.46
CA ALA A 1 -18.82 -18.45 63.20
C ALA A 1 -17.72 -17.62 62.54
N ASP A 2 -16.71 -18.29 61.99
CA ASP A 2 -16.74 -19.03 60.72
C ASP A 2 -16.59 -18.06 59.55
N GLU A 3 -15.33 -17.77 59.23
CA GLU A 3 -14.92 -17.37 57.87
C GLU A 3 -13.71 -18.25 57.51
N HIS A 4 -14.05 -19.43 57.00
CA HIS A 4 -13.21 -20.22 56.13
C HIS A 4 -13.02 -19.47 54.80
N GLN A 5 -11.78 -19.19 54.37
CA GLN A 5 -11.36 -19.43 52.98
C GLN A 5 -9.84 -19.71 52.89
N PRO A 6 -9.39 -20.51 51.90
CA PRO A 6 -8.24 -21.41 52.03
C PRO A 6 -6.96 -20.98 51.30
N LEU A 7 -5.85 -21.57 51.75
CA LEU A 7 -4.57 -21.73 51.06
C LEU A 7 -4.74 -22.46 49.72
N ILE A 8 -4.13 -21.94 48.65
CA ILE A 8 -3.73 -22.73 47.47
C ILE A 8 -2.27 -22.38 47.14
N CYS A 9 -1.40 -23.36 47.38
CA CYS A 9 -0.03 -23.43 46.90
C CYS A 9 -0.04 -23.80 45.41
N CYS A 10 0.96 -23.32 44.64
CA CYS A 10 1.69 -24.10 43.62
C CYS A 10 3.02 -23.41 43.32
N ASP A 11 4.08 -24.01 43.87
CA ASP A 11 5.42 -24.13 43.27
C ASP A 11 5.27 -24.72 41.85
N ASP A 12 6.00 -24.22 40.84
CA ASP A 12 6.77 -25.11 39.96
C ASP A 12 7.75 -24.34 39.05
N HIS A 13 8.96 -24.87 39.00
CA HIS A 13 10.05 -24.53 38.11
C HIS A 13 9.70 -24.83 36.64
N GLN A 14 10.13 -23.98 35.71
CA GLN A 14 10.60 -24.53 34.44
C GLN A 14 11.77 -23.73 33.85
N ALA A 15 12.94 -24.35 33.95
CA ALA A 15 14.09 -24.09 33.13
C ALA A 15 13.83 -24.58 31.70
N HIS A 16 14.26 -23.82 30.68
CA HIS A 16 14.57 -24.33 29.33
C HIS A 16 15.56 -23.34 28.71
N SER A 17 16.87 -23.63 28.76
CA SER A 17 17.62 -24.42 27.77
C SER A 17 17.91 -23.64 26.49
N HIS A 18 19.09 -23.01 26.52
CA HIS A 18 20.15 -23.02 25.49
C HIS A 18 19.88 -23.88 24.25
N GLU A 19 19.79 -23.24 23.09
CA GLU A 19 20.18 -23.87 21.82
C GLU A 19 21.04 -22.91 20.99
N ASP A 20 22.32 -23.29 20.95
CA ASP A 20 23.36 -22.94 20.01
C ASP A 20 23.01 -23.46 18.62
N ARG A 21 23.11 -22.64 17.56
CA ARG A 21 23.18 -23.18 16.19
C ARG A 21 23.91 -22.28 15.20
N ALA A 22 25.21 -22.56 15.08
CA ALA A 22 25.96 -22.81 13.85
C ALA A 22 25.74 -21.90 12.61
N ASP A 23 26.73 -21.04 12.40
CA ASP A 23 27.59 -20.98 11.21
C ASP A 23 27.32 -22.00 10.09
N LYS A 24 27.05 -21.50 8.88
CA LYS A 24 27.62 -22.04 7.63
C LYS A 24 27.81 -20.93 6.62
N GLY A 25 29.08 -20.68 6.30
CA GLY A 25 29.49 -20.00 5.08
C GLY A 25 29.08 -20.76 3.81
N GLY A 26 29.07 -20.03 2.70
CA GLY A 26 28.70 -20.54 1.38
C GLY A 26 29.02 -19.51 0.31
N ASP A 27 30.32 -19.31 0.11
CA ASP A 27 30.95 -18.64 -1.02
C ASP A 27 30.61 -19.40 -2.32
N THR A 28 30.10 -18.73 -3.35
CA THR A 28 30.28 -19.18 -4.74
C THR A 28 30.29 -17.99 -5.68
N VAL A 29 31.45 -17.87 -6.30
CA VAL A 29 31.93 -16.92 -7.30
C VAL A 29 31.44 -17.34 -8.70
N ILE A 30 31.54 -16.39 -9.64
CA ILE A 30 31.70 -16.51 -11.11
C ILE A 30 30.59 -17.19 -11.95
N GLU A 31 30.06 -16.48 -12.94
CA GLU A 31 30.61 -16.58 -14.31
C GLU A 31 30.17 -15.41 -15.21
N THR A 32 31.17 -14.74 -15.76
CA THR A 32 31.11 -13.76 -16.85
C THR A 32 31.24 -14.52 -18.17
N GLN A 33 30.50 -14.11 -19.21
CA GLN A 33 30.75 -14.23 -20.68
C GLN A 33 29.36 -14.21 -21.38
N GLN A 34 29.14 -13.65 -22.57
CA GLN A 34 30.05 -13.35 -23.67
C GLN A 34 29.41 -12.34 -24.62
N GLU A 35 30.27 -11.51 -25.21
CA GLU A 35 30.02 -10.61 -26.33
C GLU A 35 29.78 -11.39 -27.62
N GLY A 36 28.97 -10.83 -28.52
CA GLY A 36 28.69 -11.40 -29.84
C GLY A 36 28.31 -10.32 -30.86
N THR A 37 29.33 -9.65 -31.38
CA THR A 37 29.28 -8.83 -32.60
C THR A 37 29.21 -9.73 -33.82
N VAL A 38 28.29 -9.48 -34.76
CA VAL A 38 28.58 -9.62 -36.20
C VAL A 38 27.73 -8.66 -37.02
N GLU A 39 28.43 -8.04 -37.94
CA GLU A 39 28.12 -6.94 -38.83
C GLU A 39 27.65 -7.48 -40.20
N SER A 40 26.50 -6.99 -40.70
CA SER A 40 26.11 -6.77 -42.13
C SER A 40 26.19 -7.98 -43.13
N PRO A 41 25.75 -7.90 -44.42
CA PRO A 41 25.27 -6.77 -45.22
C PRO A 41 24.03 -7.05 -46.14
N ALA A 42 23.72 -6.03 -46.96
CA ALA A 42 23.13 -6.10 -48.31
C ALA A 42 21.60 -5.94 -48.49
N ALA A 43 21.22 -4.71 -48.89
CA ALA A 43 20.15 -4.43 -49.86
C ALA A 43 20.65 -4.74 -51.31
N PRO A 44 19.91 -4.50 -52.40
CA PRO A 44 18.48 -4.18 -52.58
C PRO A 44 17.79 -5.09 -53.62
N GLN A 45 16.46 -5.00 -53.80
CA GLN A 45 15.86 -4.93 -55.13
C GLN A 45 14.36 -4.62 -55.09
N GLU A 46 13.98 -3.83 -56.08
CA GLU A 46 12.72 -3.12 -56.27
C GLU A 46 11.65 -4.03 -56.86
N ALA A 47 10.39 -3.83 -56.45
CA ALA A 47 9.23 -4.22 -57.22
C ALA A 47 8.06 -3.27 -56.88
N ASP A 48 7.94 -2.28 -57.75
CA ASP A 48 6.74 -1.58 -58.20
C ASP A 48 5.41 -2.30 -57.92
N GLN A 49 4.47 -1.59 -57.25
CA GLN A 49 3.04 -1.66 -57.55
C GLN A 49 2.23 -0.56 -56.83
N ASP A 50 1.88 0.45 -57.63
CA ASP A 50 0.53 0.92 -57.93
C ASP A 50 -0.48 1.19 -56.79
N MET A 51 -0.82 2.48 -56.70
CA MET A 51 -2.12 3.09 -56.41
C MET A 51 -2.87 2.70 -55.14
N HIS A 52 -3.06 3.68 -54.25
CA HIS A 52 -4.35 4.30 -53.93
C HIS A 52 -4.08 5.63 -53.18
N GLU A 53 -4.32 6.77 -53.83
CA GLU A 53 -4.51 8.05 -53.14
C GLU A 53 -5.87 8.01 -52.43
N GLY A 54 -5.90 7.30 -51.30
CA GLY A 54 -6.96 7.43 -50.32
C GLY A 54 -6.65 8.64 -49.47
N ASP A 55 -7.48 9.67 -49.61
CA ASP A 55 -7.61 10.80 -48.70
C ASP A 55 -7.53 10.33 -47.23
N THR A 56 -6.34 10.36 -46.65
CA THR A 56 -6.18 10.33 -45.19
C THR A 56 -6.22 11.77 -44.73
N SER A 57 -7.39 12.37 -44.82
CA SER A 57 -7.74 13.48 -43.93
C SER A 57 -7.24 13.13 -42.53
N PRO A 58 -6.47 14.00 -41.86
CA PRO A 58 -6.04 13.73 -40.51
C PRO A 58 -7.30 13.60 -39.66
N ILE A 59 -7.55 12.40 -39.16
CA ILE A 59 -8.57 12.17 -38.14
C ILE A 59 -8.07 12.90 -36.89
N ALA A 60 -8.37 14.19 -36.80
CA ALA A 60 -8.29 14.94 -35.56
C ALA A 60 -9.35 14.32 -34.64
N MET A 61 -8.95 13.34 -33.84
CA MET A 61 -9.78 12.82 -32.75
C MET A 61 -9.65 13.76 -31.55
N PRO A 62 -10.71 14.48 -31.15
CA PRO A 62 -10.76 15.14 -29.86
C PRO A 62 -11.34 14.15 -28.84
N VAL A 63 -10.58 13.12 -28.44
CA VAL A 63 -11.07 12.09 -27.50
C VAL A 63 -10.29 12.05 -26.19
N GLU A 64 -9.10 12.68 -26.12
CA GLU A 64 -8.28 12.65 -24.89
C GLU A 64 -8.78 13.58 -23.76
N SER A 65 -9.37 14.74 -24.06
CA SER A 65 -9.75 15.71 -23.00
C SER A 65 -10.92 15.27 -22.13
N ASP A 66 -11.94 14.61 -22.71
CA ASP A 66 -13.15 14.22 -21.96
C ASP A 66 -12.88 13.03 -21.03
N GLU A 67 -12.02 12.10 -21.45
CA GLU A 67 -11.62 10.95 -20.65
C GLU A 67 -10.69 11.34 -19.50
N LEU A 68 -9.73 12.22 -19.75
CA LEU A 68 -8.89 12.83 -18.70
C LEU A 68 -9.74 13.57 -17.67
N GLN A 69 -10.76 14.31 -18.11
CA GLN A 69 -11.67 15.03 -17.23
C GLN A 69 -12.48 14.07 -16.35
N ARG A 70 -13.04 12.99 -16.91
CA ARG A 70 -13.78 11.97 -16.12
C ARG A 70 -12.91 11.26 -15.09
N ILE A 71 -11.65 10.98 -15.43
CA ILE A 71 -10.67 10.38 -14.50
C ILE A 71 -10.36 11.37 -13.37
N ALA A 72 -10.18 12.66 -13.68
CA ALA A 72 -9.96 13.71 -12.70
C ALA A 72 -11.18 13.89 -11.76
N ASP A 73 -12.40 13.90 -12.30
CA ASP A 73 -13.63 14.02 -11.51
C ASP A 73 -13.86 12.81 -10.59
N ALA A 74 -13.60 11.60 -11.10
CA ALA A 74 -13.66 10.38 -10.29
C ALA A 74 -12.62 10.40 -9.15
N THR A 75 -11.43 10.92 -9.45
CA THR A 75 -10.34 11.10 -8.49
C THR A 75 -10.71 12.11 -7.40
N GLN A 76 -11.27 13.27 -7.78
CA GLN A 76 -11.73 14.28 -6.83
C GLN A 76 -12.85 13.76 -5.94
N LYS A 77 -13.81 13.02 -6.51
CA LYS A 77 -14.90 12.39 -5.75
C LYS A 77 -14.38 11.39 -4.73
N TYR A 78 -13.36 10.61 -5.09
CA TYR A 78 -12.69 9.67 -4.18
C TYR A 78 -12.00 10.40 -3.02
N VAL A 79 -11.23 11.44 -3.33
CA VAL A 79 -10.56 12.30 -2.35
C VAL A 79 -11.55 12.95 -1.37
N GLU A 80 -12.63 13.52 -1.89
CA GLU A 80 -13.65 14.16 -1.06
C GLU A 80 -14.37 13.14 -0.17
N THR A 81 -14.65 11.95 -0.67
CA THR A 81 -15.25 10.87 0.14
C THR A 81 -14.32 10.45 1.28
N LEU A 82 -13.02 10.31 1.02
CA LEU A 82 -12.02 10.02 2.05
C LEU A 82 -11.98 11.11 3.10
N ARG A 83 -11.95 12.37 2.67
CA ARG A 83 -11.92 13.53 3.56
C ARG A 83 -13.17 13.61 4.43
N GLN A 84 -14.36 13.41 3.84
CA GLN A 84 -15.62 13.43 4.58
C GLN A 84 -15.67 12.33 5.65
N ARG A 85 -15.23 11.10 5.33
CA ARG A 85 -15.17 10.00 6.31
C ARG A 85 -14.25 10.35 7.49
N LEU A 86 -13.09 10.93 7.19
CA LEU A 86 -12.08 11.31 8.19
C LEU A 86 -12.52 12.51 9.05
N VAL A 87 -13.13 13.54 8.45
CA VAL A 87 -13.54 14.78 9.14
C VAL A 87 -14.81 14.61 9.98
N LEU A 88 -15.80 13.84 9.49
CA LEU A 88 -17.04 13.61 10.25
C LEU A 88 -16.79 12.86 11.56
N GLN A 89 -15.73 12.06 11.62
CA GLN A 89 -15.33 11.33 12.83
C GLN A 89 -14.45 12.16 13.77
N GLY A 90 -13.74 13.17 13.23
CA GLY A 90 -12.90 14.14 13.96
C GLY A 90 -13.62 15.08 14.94
N ARG A 91 -14.92 15.34 14.73
CA ARG A 91 -15.65 16.43 15.39
C ARG A 91 -16.22 16.11 16.78
N SER A 92 -16.02 14.89 17.30
CA SER A 92 -16.42 14.54 18.66
C SER A 92 -15.27 14.86 19.63
N GLY A 93 -15.33 16.03 20.25
CA GLY A 93 -14.25 16.63 21.04
C GLY A 93 -13.61 15.70 22.08
N GLY A 94 -12.28 15.64 22.07
CA GLY A 94 -11.44 14.93 23.05
C GLY A 94 -10.43 13.94 22.45
N LEU A 95 -10.63 13.50 21.20
CA LEU A 95 -9.83 12.45 20.55
C LEU A 95 -8.90 12.97 19.45
N GLU A 96 -8.76 14.29 19.30
CA GLU A 96 -8.06 14.93 18.18
C GLU A 96 -6.56 14.55 18.12
N GLY A 97 -5.88 14.48 19.27
CA GLY A 97 -4.49 14.02 19.34
C GLY A 97 -4.32 12.55 18.93
N VAL A 98 -5.24 11.69 19.38
CA VAL A 98 -5.23 10.26 19.04
C VAL A 98 -5.50 10.05 17.55
N MET A 99 -6.44 10.82 16.98
CA MET A 99 -6.73 10.79 15.54
C MET A 99 -5.57 11.30 14.70
N ARG A 100 -4.90 12.37 15.14
CA ARG A 100 -3.68 12.87 14.49
C ARG A 100 -2.59 11.80 14.45
N GLU A 101 -2.33 11.12 15.58
CA GLU A 101 -1.38 10.02 15.62
C GLU A 101 -1.77 8.87 14.68
N GLY A 102 -3.06 8.56 14.60
CA GLY A 102 -3.60 7.63 13.62
C GLY A 102 -3.30 8.06 12.18
N TRP A 103 -3.57 9.31 11.82
CA TRP A 103 -3.35 9.82 10.45
C TRP A 103 -1.87 9.77 10.07
N VAL A 104 -0.99 10.13 11.01
CA VAL A 104 0.47 10.04 10.83
C VAL A 104 0.89 8.59 10.59
N LEU A 105 0.34 7.65 11.35
CA LEU A 105 0.63 6.23 11.18
C LEU A 105 0.11 5.70 9.84
N LEU A 106 -1.11 6.07 9.45
CA LEU A 106 -1.72 5.66 8.18
C LEU A 106 -0.90 6.16 6.99
N ARG A 107 -0.47 7.43 7.04
CA ARG A 107 0.43 8.04 6.06
C ARG A 107 1.75 7.27 5.97
N LYS A 108 2.31 6.87 7.12
CA LYS A 108 3.55 6.08 7.17
C LYS A 108 3.37 4.70 6.54
N LEU A 109 2.26 4.02 6.79
CA LEU A 109 1.95 2.72 6.17
C LEU A 109 1.87 2.83 4.65
N ILE A 110 1.10 3.81 4.16
CA ILE A 110 0.98 4.08 2.72
C ILE A 110 2.35 4.42 2.12
N SER A 111 3.15 5.25 2.79
CA SER A 111 4.49 5.61 2.32
C SER A 111 5.44 4.40 2.26
N ASN A 112 5.40 3.50 3.25
CA ASN A 112 6.20 2.28 3.23
C ASN A 112 5.84 1.39 2.04
N VAL A 113 4.56 1.25 1.73
CA VAL A 113 4.08 0.51 0.54
C VAL A 113 4.55 1.19 -0.75
N GLN A 114 4.47 2.52 -0.85
CA GLN A 114 4.96 3.25 -2.03
C GLN A 114 6.48 3.08 -2.23
N GLN A 115 7.27 3.12 -1.16
CA GLN A 115 8.73 2.98 -1.21
C GLN A 115 9.17 1.54 -1.49
N SER A 116 8.38 0.56 -1.09
CA SER A 116 8.72 -0.87 -1.21
C SER A 116 7.49 -1.68 -1.61
N PRO A 117 6.98 -1.54 -2.84
CA PRO A 117 5.72 -2.12 -3.28
C PRO A 117 5.77 -3.65 -3.45
N TYR A 118 6.96 -4.23 -3.56
CA TYR A 118 7.17 -5.67 -3.69
C TYR A 118 7.41 -6.36 -2.34
N ASP A 119 7.52 -5.61 -1.24
CA ASP A 119 7.75 -6.18 0.09
C ASP A 119 6.41 -6.52 0.76
N ASP A 120 6.12 -7.83 0.86
CA ASP A 120 4.90 -8.36 1.45
C ASP A 120 4.64 -7.90 2.89
N LYS A 121 5.70 -7.55 3.64
CA LYS A 121 5.53 -7.11 5.03
C LYS A 121 4.80 -5.77 5.14
N TYR A 122 4.88 -4.92 4.11
CA TYR A 122 4.19 -3.63 4.07
C TYR A 122 2.80 -3.74 3.45
N ARG A 123 2.60 -4.74 2.59
CA ARG A 123 1.30 -5.02 1.96
C ARG A 123 0.32 -5.75 2.88
N ARG A 124 0.79 -6.33 3.99
CA ARG A 124 -0.04 -7.09 4.93
C ARG A 124 -0.09 -6.43 6.31
N LEU A 125 -1.29 -6.07 6.74
CA LEU A 125 -1.55 -5.44 8.04
C LEU A 125 -2.27 -6.44 8.94
N ARG A 126 -1.70 -6.69 10.13
CA ARG A 126 -2.30 -7.59 11.13
C ARG A 126 -2.98 -6.78 12.23
N ARG A 127 -4.22 -7.14 12.59
CA ARG A 127 -4.98 -6.56 13.71
C ARG A 127 -4.36 -6.90 15.06
N SER A 128 -3.70 -8.05 15.15
CA SER A 128 -2.86 -8.44 16.29
C SER A 128 -1.63 -7.55 16.53
N ASN A 129 -1.21 -6.72 15.56
CA ASN A 129 -0.14 -5.75 15.80
C ASN A 129 -0.66 -4.65 16.74
N ARG A 130 -0.12 -4.61 17.96
CA ARG A 130 -0.55 -3.67 19.01
C ARG A 130 -0.65 -2.23 18.54
N VAL A 131 0.33 -1.75 17.78
CA VAL A 131 0.35 -0.36 17.28
C VAL A 131 -0.79 -0.12 16.29
N LEU A 132 -1.01 -1.05 15.35
CA LEU A 132 -2.10 -0.94 14.38
C LEU A 132 -3.47 -1.10 15.06
N SER A 133 -3.57 -2.01 16.02
CA SER A 133 -4.79 -2.23 16.80
C SER A 133 -5.19 -0.96 17.57
N GLU A 134 -4.26 -0.36 18.30
CA GLU A 134 -4.53 0.79 19.17
C GLU A 134 -4.69 2.12 18.41
N LYS A 135 -4.08 2.28 17.24
CA LYS A 135 -4.01 3.58 16.53
C LYS A 135 -4.70 3.60 15.17
N VAL A 136 -5.06 2.46 14.60
CA VAL A 136 -5.70 2.36 13.28
C VAL A 136 -7.02 1.60 13.38
N PHE A 137 -7.02 0.38 13.91
CA PHE A 137 -8.24 -0.45 13.94
C PHE A 137 -9.20 -0.08 15.09
N SER A 138 -8.71 0.54 16.16
CA SER A 138 -9.53 1.11 17.23
C SER A 138 -10.26 2.38 16.81
N LEU A 139 -9.75 3.08 15.79
CA LEU A 139 -10.28 4.35 15.33
C LEU A 139 -11.35 4.10 14.26
N PRO A 140 -12.55 4.66 14.42
CA PRO A 140 -13.59 4.51 13.42
C PRO A 140 -13.12 5.10 12.09
N GLY A 141 -13.51 4.47 10.97
CA GLY A 141 -13.25 4.93 9.59
C GLY A 141 -11.81 4.79 9.07
N PHE A 142 -10.82 4.49 9.90
CA PHE A 142 -9.44 4.27 9.43
C PHE A 142 -9.31 2.98 8.60
N GLU A 143 -10.03 1.91 8.99
CA GLU A 143 -10.11 0.69 8.17
C GLU A 143 -10.79 0.97 6.83
N ASP A 144 -11.82 1.82 6.80
CA ASP A 144 -12.49 2.21 5.57
C ASP A 144 -11.56 2.95 4.60
N VAL A 145 -10.64 3.77 5.13
CA VAL A 145 -9.60 4.43 4.32
C VAL A 145 -8.64 3.40 3.74
N LEU A 146 -8.16 2.44 4.54
CA LEU A 146 -7.32 1.34 4.05
C LEU A 146 -8.03 0.57 2.93
N ARG A 147 -9.32 0.25 3.10
CA ARG A 147 -10.12 -0.44 2.08
C ARG A 147 -10.27 0.39 0.81
N SER A 148 -10.45 1.69 0.95
CA SER A 148 -10.56 2.62 -0.18
C SER A 148 -9.28 2.65 -1.01
N VAL A 149 -8.12 2.56 -0.36
CA VAL A 149 -6.79 2.50 -1.00
C VAL A 149 -6.56 1.16 -1.72
N GLY A 150 -7.29 0.11 -1.36
CA GLY A 150 -7.21 -1.22 -1.98
C GLY A 150 -6.85 -2.35 -1.03
N PHE A 151 -6.75 -2.09 0.28
CA PHE A 151 -6.57 -3.18 1.24
C PHE A 151 -7.85 -4.00 1.39
N GLU A 152 -7.72 -5.32 1.24
CA GLU A 152 -8.83 -6.26 1.32
C GLU A 152 -8.73 -7.10 2.59
N LYS A 153 -9.87 -7.55 3.11
CA LYS A 153 -9.89 -8.50 4.23
C LYS A 153 -9.38 -9.85 3.73
N GLU A 154 -8.23 -10.29 4.23
CA GLU A 154 -7.69 -11.63 3.95
C GLU A 154 -8.24 -12.65 4.94
N SER A 155 -8.32 -12.25 6.21
CA SER A 155 -8.83 -13.06 7.32
C SER A 155 -9.41 -12.15 8.40
N ASP A 156 -9.91 -12.74 9.49
CA ASP A 156 -10.40 -11.93 10.61
C ASP A 156 -9.30 -11.10 11.27
N ASP A 157 -8.05 -11.56 11.25
CA ASP A 157 -6.90 -10.85 11.83
C ASP A 157 -6.08 -10.04 10.81
N ALA A 158 -6.36 -10.09 9.49
CA ALA A 158 -5.48 -9.45 8.51
C ALA A 158 -6.19 -8.74 7.35
N LEU A 159 -5.60 -7.61 6.95
CA LEU A 159 -5.83 -6.95 5.67
C LEU A 159 -4.60 -7.08 4.77
N VAL A 160 -4.83 -7.22 3.46
CA VAL A 160 -3.77 -7.37 2.46
C VAL A 160 -4.02 -6.48 1.25
N LEU A 161 -2.98 -5.85 0.73
CA LEU A 161 -2.99 -5.11 -0.51
C LEU A 161 -2.46 -6.01 -1.64
N ARG A 162 -3.36 -6.59 -2.44
CA ARG A 162 -3.01 -7.50 -3.55
C ARG A 162 -2.49 -6.73 -4.76
N THR A 163 -3.13 -5.60 -5.06
CA THR A 163 -2.80 -4.75 -6.20
C THR A 163 -2.35 -3.40 -5.68
N VAL A 164 -1.13 -3.01 -6.02
CA VAL A 164 -0.57 -1.71 -5.66
C VAL A 164 -0.93 -0.72 -6.76
N ASP A 165 -1.86 0.19 -6.46
CA ASP A 165 -2.24 1.28 -7.35
C ASP A 165 -1.49 2.55 -6.90
N PRO A 166 -0.45 2.99 -7.64
CA PRO A 166 0.39 4.11 -7.23
C PRO A 166 -0.38 5.43 -7.15
N VAL A 167 -1.42 5.60 -7.99
CA VAL A 167 -2.25 6.80 -8.02
C VAL A 167 -3.11 6.88 -6.78
N LYS A 168 -3.80 5.78 -6.41
CA LYS A 168 -4.61 5.74 -5.18
C LYS A 168 -3.78 5.95 -3.92
N LEU A 169 -2.59 5.35 -3.86
CA LEU A 169 -1.67 5.52 -2.74
C LEU A 169 -1.19 6.97 -2.63
N GLN A 170 -0.87 7.59 -3.76
CA GLN A 170 -0.43 8.99 -3.78
C GLN A 170 -1.53 9.94 -3.33
N LEU A 171 -2.74 9.79 -3.87
CA LEU A 171 -3.90 10.61 -3.49
C LEU A 171 -4.23 10.46 -2.01
N ALA A 172 -4.25 9.23 -1.50
CA ALA A 172 -4.52 8.97 -0.10
C ALA A 172 -3.46 9.64 0.80
N LYS A 173 -2.19 9.62 0.40
CA LYS A 173 -1.11 10.32 1.09
C LYS A 173 -1.34 11.85 1.10
N GLU A 174 -1.67 12.46 -0.04
CA GLU A 174 -1.91 13.90 -0.13
C GLU A 174 -3.10 14.37 0.73
N VAL A 175 -4.16 13.57 0.78
CA VAL A 175 -5.31 13.82 1.66
C VAL A 175 -4.88 13.76 3.13
N LEU A 176 -4.09 12.77 3.52
CA LEU A 176 -3.58 12.65 4.89
C LEU A 176 -2.63 13.79 5.25
N ASP A 177 -1.73 14.19 4.35
CA ASP A 177 -0.83 15.34 4.53
C ASP A 177 -1.66 16.62 4.77
N SER A 178 -2.65 16.88 3.92
CA SER A 178 -3.54 18.06 4.06
C SER A 178 -4.31 18.07 5.39
N LEU A 179 -4.73 16.90 5.89
CA LEU A 179 -5.45 16.78 7.16
C LEU A 179 -4.53 17.01 8.38
N ILE A 180 -3.29 16.51 8.31
CA ILE A 180 -2.29 16.67 9.37
C ILE A 180 -1.83 18.13 9.45
N GLU A 181 -1.62 18.78 8.30
CA GLU A 181 -1.16 20.17 8.19
C GLU A 181 -2.28 21.18 8.50
N GLY A 182 -3.51 20.92 8.07
CA GLY A 182 -4.66 21.81 8.25
C GLY A 182 -5.18 21.95 9.70
N HIS A 183 -4.66 21.17 10.65
CA HIS A 183 -5.00 21.24 12.08
C HIS A 183 -3.82 21.73 12.94
N THR A 184 -2.75 22.25 12.33
CA THR A 184 -1.56 22.77 13.03
C THR A 184 -1.67 24.25 13.36
#